data_AF-A0A2G9S9R0-F1
#
_entry.id   AF-A0A2G9S9R0-F1
#
_cell.length_a   1.000
_cell.length_b   1.000
_cell.length_c   1.000
_cell.angle_alpha   90.00
_cell.angle_beta   90.00
_cell.angle_gamma   90.00
#
_symmetry.space_group_name_H-M   'P 1'
#
loop_
_entity.id
_entity.type
_entity.pdbx_description
1 polymer ?
#
loop_
_entity_poly.entity_id
_entity_poly.type
_entity_poly.pdbx_seq_one_letter_code
_entity_poly.pdbx_strand_id
1 'polypeptide(L)'
;MFCFCCRLEIETEDNEISIFISSFVHLQEKSVLSRRVQGLIQGLWPNPVGFVFPKKGNWLDSLGVADCSSLLGTPRSVTLYISDLEVTTQIINLVDRILLEEIRKNDYKFTIVDCMDLEKGTVNIIEEGSVPVTQVMDVLHTVITREENYISAANSVRL
;
A
#
# COMPACT_ATOMS: atom_id res chain seq x y z
N MET A 1 9.13 -18.05 -13.65
CA MET A 1 8.91 -16.60 -13.48
C MET A 1 9.54 -16.22 -12.16
N PHE A 2 10.79 -15.74 -12.19
CA PHE A 2 11.58 -15.53 -10.98
C PHE A 2 11.18 -14.22 -10.31
N CYS A 3 10.75 -14.29 -9.05
CA CYS A 3 10.89 -13.16 -8.16
C CYS A 3 12.37 -13.03 -7.82
N PHE A 4 13.06 -12.06 -8.41
CA PHE A 4 14.31 -11.58 -7.86
C PHE A 4 13.92 -10.66 -6.69
N CYS A 5 13.54 -11.27 -5.57
CA CYS A 5 13.72 -10.63 -4.29
C CYS A 5 15.25 -10.44 -4.22
N CYS A 6 15.74 -9.24 -4.53
CA CYS A 6 17.16 -8.94 -4.34
C CYS A 6 17.45 -9.29 -2.90
N ARG A 7 18.16 -10.40 -2.71
CA ARG A 7 18.72 -10.86 -1.45
C ARG A 7 19.85 -9.89 -1.13
N LEU A 8 19.48 -8.63 -0.91
CA LEU A 8 20.27 -7.71 -0.11
C LEU A 8 20.48 -8.47 1.20
N GLU A 9 21.72 -8.54 1.64
CA GLU A 9 22.04 -8.96 3.01
C GLU A 9 21.40 -7.90 3.91
N ILE A 10 20.11 -8.07 4.20
CA ILE A 10 19.39 -7.21 5.12
C ILE A 10 19.88 -7.67 6.49
N GLU A 11 20.86 -6.96 7.03
CA GLU A 11 21.20 -7.03 8.45
C GLU A 11 19.99 -6.50 9.21
N THR A 12 19.04 -7.37 9.52
CA THR A 12 17.84 -7.01 10.28
C THR A 12 18.25 -6.81 11.75
N GLU A 13 18.82 -5.65 12.07
CA GLU A 13 18.79 -5.12 13.43
C GLU A 13 17.36 -4.65 13.71
N ASP A 14 16.49 -5.60 14.08
CA ASP A 14 15.13 -5.39 14.63
C ASP A 14 14.12 -4.56 13.80
N ASN A 15 14.45 -4.14 12.58
CA ASN A 15 13.58 -3.29 11.76
C ASN A 15 12.72 -4.10 10.76
N GLU A 16 11.45 -3.71 10.65
CA GLU A 16 10.48 -4.33 9.74
C GLU A 16 10.76 -3.98 8.27
N ILE A 17 10.85 -4.97 7.39
CA ILE A 17 11.01 -4.73 5.94
C ILE A 17 9.68 -4.34 5.34
N SER A 18 9.68 -3.21 4.63
CA SER A 18 8.50 -2.65 3.98
C SER A 18 8.58 -2.78 2.47
N ILE A 19 7.40 -2.75 1.83
CA ILE A 19 7.28 -2.85 0.38
C ILE A 19 7.23 -1.44 -0.21
N PHE A 20 8.03 -1.16 -1.23
CA PHE A 20 8.01 0.09 -1.98
C PHE A 20 7.55 -0.13 -3.42
N ILE A 21 6.61 0.71 -3.86
CA ILE A 21 6.14 0.74 -5.25
C ILE A 21 6.18 2.17 -5.80
N SER A 22 6.58 2.30 -7.08
CA SER A 22 6.63 3.58 -7.80
C SER A 22 5.36 3.87 -8.61
N SER A 23 4.48 2.88 -8.75
CA SER A 23 3.32 3.00 -9.62
C SER A 23 2.18 2.13 -9.12
N PHE A 24 1.00 2.74 -9.10
CA PHE A 24 -0.25 2.07 -8.80
C PHE A 24 -0.65 1.04 -9.86
N VAL A 25 -0.12 1.15 -11.08
CA VAL A 25 -0.42 0.21 -12.19
C VAL A 25 -0.07 -1.22 -11.80
N HIS A 26 1.07 -1.42 -11.12
CA HIS A 26 1.49 -2.74 -10.64
C HIS A 26 0.49 -3.39 -9.66
N LEU A 27 -0.22 -2.58 -8.88
CA LEU A 27 -1.27 -3.05 -7.97
C LEU A 27 -2.60 -3.31 -8.70
N GLN A 28 -2.97 -2.45 -9.66
CA GLN A 28 -4.23 -2.56 -10.40
C GLN A 28 -4.29 -3.79 -11.28
N GLU A 29 -3.23 -4.04 -12.05
CA GLU A 29 -3.19 -5.12 -13.03
C GLU A 29 -3.40 -6.50 -12.38
N LYS A 30 -3.01 -6.63 -11.12
CA LYS A 30 -3.06 -7.89 -10.40
C LYS A 30 -4.33 -8.04 -9.55
N SER A 31 -5.24 -7.07 -9.54
CA SER A 31 -6.50 -7.07 -8.77
C SER A 31 -6.33 -7.50 -7.30
N VAL A 32 -5.17 -7.14 -6.73
CA VAL A 32 -4.63 -7.73 -5.50
C VAL A 32 -5.33 -7.23 -4.25
N LEU A 33 -5.80 -5.98 -4.33
CA LEU A 33 -6.37 -5.23 -3.21
C LEU A 33 -7.82 -4.90 -3.50
N SER A 34 -8.63 -4.74 -2.45
CA SER A 34 -10.04 -4.39 -2.59
C SER A 34 -10.23 -3.02 -3.25
N ARG A 35 -11.42 -2.77 -3.79
CA ARG A 35 -11.75 -1.49 -4.46
C ARG A 35 -11.56 -0.28 -3.53
N ARG A 36 -11.86 -0.45 -2.24
CA ARG A 36 -11.65 0.58 -1.21
C ARG A 36 -10.18 0.93 -1.06
N VAL A 37 -9.33 -0.09 -0.92
CA VAL A 37 -7.87 0.07 -0.83
C VAL A 37 -7.34 0.76 -2.08
N GLN A 38 -7.75 0.30 -3.26
CA GLN A 38 -7.37 0.88 -4.53
C GLN A 38 -7.76 2.35 -4.64
N GLY A 39 -9.00 2.69 -4.29
CA GLY A 39 -9.50 4.06 -4.32
C GLY A 39 -8.78 4.98 -3.33
N LEU A 40 -8.47 4.47 -2.14
CA LEU A 40 -7.73 5.22 -1.12
C LEU A 40 -6.31 5.53 -1.59
N ILE A 41 -5.61 4.52 -2.10
CA ILE A 41 -4.27 4.67 -2.67
C ILE A 41 -4.29 5.67 -3.83
N GLN A 42 -5.22 5.53 -4.78
CA GLN A 42 -5.33 6.44 -5.92
C GLN A 42 -5.62 7.88 -5.53
N GLY A 43 -6.48 8.09 -4.53
CA GLY A 43 -6.82 9.43 -4.07
C GLY A 43 -5.68 10.12 -3.30
N LEU A 44 -4.75 9.34 -2.74
CA LEU A 44 -3.59 9.86 -2.02
C LEU A 44 -2.32 9.94 -2.87
N TRP A 45 -2.23 9.18 -3.97
CA TRP A 45 -1.17 9.34 -4.97
C TRP A 45 -1.18 10.76 -5.56
N PRO A 46 -0.02 11.41 -5.79
CA PRO A 46 1.37 10.93 -5.67
C PRO A 46 2.03 11.18 -4.31
N ASN A 47 1.26 11.44 -3.26
CA ASN A 47 1.85 11.82 -1.97
C ASN A 47 2.55 10.63 -1.29
N PRO A 48 3.64 10.87 -0.54
CA PRO A 48 4.35 9.83 0.17
C PRO A 48 3.54 9.35 1.39
N VAL A 49 2.82 8.25 1.20
CA VAL A 49 1.98 7.61 2.23
C VAL A 49 2.38 6.14 2.39
N GLY A 50 2.50 5.72 3.65
CA GLY A 50 2.64 4.32 4.04
C GLY A 50 1.28 3.73 4.40
N PHE A 51 0.94 2.58 3.85
CA PHE A 51 -0.31 1.88 4.10
C PHE A 51 -0.03 0.56 4.79
N VAL A 52 -0.58 0.37 5.99
CA VAL A 52 -0.47 -0.90 6.71
C VAL A 52 -1.63 -1.80 6.33
N PHE A 53 -1.34 -2.93 5.72
CA PHE A 53 -2.32 -3.92 5.30
C PHE A 53 -2.20 -5.21 6.11
N PRO A 54 -3.31 -5.97 6.26
CA PRO A 54 -3.23 -7.30 6.83
C PRO A 54 -2.42 -8.21 5.92
N LYS A 55 -1.53 -8.99 6.50
CA LYS A 55 -0.75 -10.03 5.79
C LYS A 55 -1.62 -11.19 5.31
N LYS A 56 -2.87 -11.25 5.80
CA LYS A 56 -3.85 -12.28 5.46
C LYS A 56 -4.31 -12.14 4.01
N GLY A 57 -4.17 -13.21 3.24
CA GLY A 57 -4.62 -13.31 1.84
C GLY A 57 -3.48 -13.61 0.88
N ASN A 58 -3.79 -13.98 -0.36
CA ASN A 58 -2.80 -14.40 -1.36
C ASN A 58 -2.21 -13.20 -2.13
N TRP A 59 -2.36 -12.01 -1.57
CA TRP A 59 -2.10 -10.76 -2.25
C TRP A 59 -0.59 -10.50 -2.38
N LEU A 60 0.19 -10.92 -1.39
CA LEU A 60 1.66 -10.97 -1.44
C LEU A 60 2.17 -11.94 -2.50
N ASP A 61 1.49 -13.08 -2.69
CA ASP A 61 1.84 -14.05 -3.72
C ASP A 61 1.58 -13.48 -5.12
N SER A 62 0.46 -12.78 -5.29
CA SER A 62 0.14 -12.08 -6.54
C SER A 62 1.16 -10.99 -6.87
N LEU A 63 1.70 -10.31 -5.85
CA LEU A 63 2.81 -9.36 -6.00
C LEU A 63 4.15 -10.04 -6.32
N GLY A 64 4.22 -11.37 -6.20
CA GLY A 64 5.42 -12.14 -6.45
C GLY A 64 6.38 -12.16 -5.27
N VAL A 65 6.01 -11.63 -4.10
CA VAL A 65 6.89 -11.56 -2.92
C VAL A 65 6.64 -12.69 -1.90
N ALA A 66 6.00 -13.77 -2.35
CA ALA A 66 5.70 -14.96 -1.53
C ALA A 66 6.93 -15.50 -0.80
N ASP A 67 8.05 -15.62 -1.52
CA ASP A 67 9.31 -16.19 -1.03
C ASP A 67 9.94 -15.36 0.09
N CYS A 68 9.67 -14.05 0.11
CA CYS A 68 10.17 -13.11 1.11
C CYS A 68 9.10 -12.72 2.14
N SER A 69 7.91 -13.35 2.09
CA SER A 69 6.80 -13.01 2.98
C SER A 69 7.17 -13.12 4.46
N SER A 70 8.05 -14.04 4.87
CA SER A 70 8.49 -14.17 6.27
C SER A 70 9.27 -12.95 6.79
N LEU A 71 9.91 -12.20 5.89
CA LEU A 71 10.73 -11.03 6.20
C LEU A 71 9.92 -9.71 6.18
N LEU A 72 8.75 -9.72 5.55
CA LEU A 72 7.93 -8.52 5.36
C LEU A 72 7.08 -8.17 6.58
N GLY A 73 7.25 -6.95 7.08
CA GLY A 73 6.45 -6.37 8.15
C GLY A 73 6.42 -7.21 9.43
N THR A 74 5.28 -7.19 10.10
CA THR A 74 5.01 -8.03 11.26
C THR A 74 4.40 -9.39 10.85
N PRO A 75 4.24 -10.34 11.78
CA PRO A 75 3.46 -11.55 11.51
C PRO A 75 2.00 -11.30 11.11
N ARG A 76 1.44 -10.11 11.39
CA ARG A 76 0.01 -9.81 11.18
C ARG A 76 -0.23 -8.79 10.08
N SER A 77 0.71 -7.89 9.83
CA SER A 77 0.58 -6.78 8.92
C SER A 77 1.86 -6.54 8.13
N VAL A 78 1.72 -5.85 7.01
CA VAL A 78 2.84 -5.40 6.18
C VAL A 78 2.57 -3.97 5.74
N THR A 79 3.62 -3.16 5.72
CA THR A 79 3.53 -1.77 5.32
C THR A 79 3.96 -1.62 3.86
N LEU A 80 3.11 -0.99 3.07
CA LEU A 80 3.33 -0.66 1.68
C LEU A 80 3.49 0.85 1.55
N TYR A 81 4.64 1.28 1.06
CA TYR A 81 4.94 2.68 0.79
C TYR A 81 4.78 2.95 -0.68
N ILE A 82 4.07 4.04 -0.92
CA ILE A 82 3.81 4.54 -2.25
C ILE A 82 4.41 5.93 -2.29
N SER A 83 5.39 6.12 -3.17
CA SER A 83 6.17 7.35 -3.22
C SER A 83 6.56 7.69 -4.64
N ASP A 84 6.52 8.99 -4.96
CA ASP A 84 7.05 9.57 -6.19
C ASP A 84 8.46 10.15 -6.00
N LEU A 85 9.23 9.61 -5.05
CA LEU A 85 10.62 10.01 -4.89
C LEU A 85 11.40 9.63 -6.14
N GLU A 86 11.94 10.63 -6.82
CA GLU A 86 12.59 10.48 -8.13
C GLU A 86 13.62 9.34 -8.15
N VAL A 87 14.43 9.20 -7.10
CA VAL A 87 15.43 8.12 -6.99
C VAL A 87 14.78 6.74 -6.85
N THR A 88 13.78 6.60 -5.97
CA THR A 88 13.04 5.34 -5.76
C THR A 88 12.24 4.96 -7.00
N THR A 89 11.58 5.92 -7.64
CA THR A 89 10.86 5.75 -8.90
C THR A 89 11.79 5.34 -10.03
N GLN A 90 12.96 5.98 -10.16
CA GLN A 90 13.96 5.60 -11.17
C GLN A 90 14.47 4.18 -10.96
N ILE A 91 14.77 3.79 -9.72
CA ILE A 91 15.23 2.42 -9.40
C ILE A 91 14.12 1.40 -9.69
N ILE A 92 12.90 1.64 -9.22
CA ILE A 92 11.77 0.73 -9.44
C ILE A 92 11.45 0.60 -10.94
N ASN A 93 11.45 1.71 -11.68
CA ASN A 93 11.20 1.70 -13.13
C ASN A 93 12.33 1.02 -13.91
N LEU A 94 13.58 1.12 -13.44
CA LEU A 94 14.71 0.41 -14.04
C LEU A 94 14.59 -1.11 -13.87
N VAL A 95 14.03 -1.56 -12.74
CA VAL A 95 13.87 -2.99 -12.42
C VAL A 95 12.49 -3.53 -12.87
N ASP A 96 11.56 -2.64 -13.25
CA ASP A 96 10.15 -2.91 -13.61
C ASP A 96 9.42 -3.79 -12.57
N ARG A 97 9.81 -3.62 -11.30
CA ARG A 97 9.46 -4.55 -10.20
C ARG A 97 9.40 -3.86 -8.85
N ILE A 98 8.75 -4.53 -7.91
CA ILE A 98 8.61 -4.10 -6.51
C ILE A 98 9.98 -4.07 -5.81
N LEU A 99 10.23 -2.98 -5.07
CA LEU A 99 11.41 -2.83 -4.23
C LEU A 99 11.07 -3.23 -2.79
N LEU A 100 11.96 -3.97 -2.13
CA LEU A 100 11.86 -4.27 -0.70
C LEU A 100 13.01 -3.56 -0.01
N GLU A 101 12.68 -2.67 0.92
CA GLU A 101 13.67 -1.84 1.61
C GLU A 101 13.32 -1.73 3.09
N GLU A 102 14.36 -1.71 3.92
CA GLU A 102 14.25 -1.38 5.34
C GLU A 102 14.09 0.12 5.49
N ILE A 103 13.06 0.54 6.21
CA ILE A 103 12.81 1.97 6.39
C ILE A 103 13.61 2.47 7.57
N ARG A 104 14.61 3.28 7.25
CA ARG A 104 15.15 4.20 8.24
C ARG A 104 14.10 5.27 8.51
N LYS A 105 13.43 5.17 9.67
CA LYS A 105 12.38 6.09 10.16
C LYS A 105 12.72 7.59 10.05
N ASN A 106 14.00 7.95 9.88
CA ASN A 106 14.46 9.33 9.83
C ASN A 106 14.56 9.94 8.42
N ASP A 107 14.45 9.16 7.34
CA ASP A 107 14.76 9.69 6.00
C ASP A 107 13.55 10.37 5.33
N TYR A 108 12.31 10.06 5.74
CA TYR A 108 11.10 10.56 5.09
C TYR A 108 9.91 10.74 6.04
N LYS A 109 9.20 11.87 5.91
CA LYS A 109 7.95 12.15 6.64
C LYS A 109 6.75 11.51 5.94
N PHE A 110 6.68 10.19 5.93
CA PHE A 110 5.52 9.46 5.43
C PHE A 110 4.36 9.59 6.41
N THR A 111 3.15 9.82 5.91
CA THR A 111 1.94 9.59 6.71
C THR A 111 1.65 8.10 6.70
N ILE A 112 1.53 7.49 7.88
CA ILE A 112 1.29 6.05 8.01
C ILE A 112 -0.18 5.81 8.36
N VAL A 113 -0.88 5.18 7.44
CA VAL A 113 -2.32 4.89 7.53
C VAL A 113 -2.52 3.39 7.75
N ASP A 114 -3.13 3.05 8.87
CA ASP A 114 -3.59 1.71 9.19
C ASP A 114 -4.88 1.38 8.43
N CYS A 115 -4.76 0.43 7.49
CA CYS A 115 -5.85 -0.04 6.65
C CYS A 115 -6.37 -1.42 7.08
N MET A 116 -6.05 -1.91 8.28
CA MET A 116 -6.48 -3.23 8.78
C MET A 116 -7.99 -3.39 8.81
N ASP A 117 -8.73 -2.31 9.07
CA ASP A 117 -10.19 -2.26 9.13
C ASP A 117 -10.83 -1.52 7.95
N LEU A 118 -10.08 -1.31 6.86
CA LEU A 118 -10.59 -0.54 5.71
C LEU A 118 -11.83 -1.20 5.04
N GLU A 119 -11.96 -2.52 5.13
CA GLU A 119 -13.17 -3.25 4.71
C GLU A 119 -14.41 -2.85 5.52
N LYS A 120 -14.24 -2.38 6.76
CA LYS A 120 -15.33 -1.83 7.59
C LYS A 120 -15.58 -0.35 7.30
N GLY A 121 -14.76 0.28 6.47
CA GLY A 121 -14.86 1.70 6.12
C GLY A 121 -14.14 2.62 7.09
N THR A 122 -13.20 2.10 7.88
CA THR A 122 -12.44 2.88 8.86
C THR A 122 -10.96 2.70 8.66
N VAL A 123 -10.19 3.78 8.81
CA VAL A 123 -8.72 3.76 8.86
C VAL A 123 -8.28 4.41 10.16
N ASN A 124 -7.13 3.99 10.68
CA ASN A 124 -6.45 4.70 11.77
C ASN A 124 -5.19 5.34 11.22
N ILE A 125 -4.71 6.39 11.89
CA ILE A 125 -3.45 7.04 11.53
C ILE A 125 -2.45 6.71 12.62
N ILE A 126 -1.40 5.98 12.24
CA ILE A 126 -0.33 5.57 13.15
C ILE A 126 0.62 6.75 13.35
N GLU A 127 0.93 7.45 12.26
CA GLU A 127 1.85 8.57 12.25
C GLU A 127 1.41 9.60 11.20
N GLU A 128 1.35 10.87 11.58
CA GLU A 128 1.10 11.97 10.66
C GLU A 128 2.43 12.50 10.12
N GLY A 129 2.60 12.45 8.80
CA GLY A 129 3.79 12.92 8.10
C GLY A 129 3.50 14.16 7.27
N SER A 130 3.91 14.13 6.01
CA SER A 130 3.71 15.23 5.05
C SER A 130 2.27 15.38 4.55
N VAL A 131 1.47 14.32 4.63
CA VAL A 131 0.05 14.34 4.26
C VAL A 131 -0.80 14.51 5.51
N PRO A 132 -1.54 15.62 5.65
CA PRO A 132 -2.33 15.87 6.85
C PRO A 132 -3.46 14.86 6.99
N VAL A 133 -3.81 14.53 8.24
CA VAL A 133 -4.91 13.61 8.58
C VAL A 133 -6.21 13.95 7.87
N THR A 134 -6.53 15.25 7.79
CA THR A 134 -7.76 15.73 7.16
C THR A 134 -7.86 15.30 5.70
N GLN A 135 -6.76 15.42 4.95
CA GLN A 135 -6.72 15.00 3.55
C GLN A 135 -6.92 13.49 3.41
N VAL A 136 -6.33 12.67 4.30
CA VAL A 136 -6.53 11.22 4.32
C VAL A 136 -8.00 10.87 4.55
N MET A 137 -8.63 11.52 5.52
CA MET A 137 -10.03 11.27 5.86
C MET A 137 -11.00 11.75 4.78
N ASP A 138 -10.72 12.88 4.12
CA ASP A 138 -11.52 13.39 2.99
C ASP A 138 -11.50 12.44 1.79
N VAL A 139 -10.33 11.88 1.48
CA VAL A 139 -10.19 10.86 0.43
C VAL A 139 -10.96 9.60 0.82
N LEU A 140 -10.82 9.12 2.07
CA LEU A 140 -11.55 7.94 2.54
C LEU A 140 -13.06 8.13 2.41
N HIS A 141 -13.60 9.26 2.86
CA HIS A 141 -15.01 9.58 2.74
C HIS A 141 -15.48 9.58 1.29
N THR A 142 -14.67 10.13 0.39
CA THR A 142 -14.97 10.15 -1.05
C THR A 142 -15.02 8.74 -1.63
N VAL A 143 -14.11 7.86 -1.23
CA VAL A 143 -14.04 6.47 -1.69
C VAL A 143 -15.24 5.67 -1.19
N ILE A 144 -15.60 5.78 0.09
CA ILE A 144 -16.76 5.10 0.68
C ILE A 144 -18.05 5.57 -0.01
N THR A 145 -18.24 6.90 -0.14
CA THR A 145 -19.43 7.49 -0.77
C THR A 145 -19.57 7.02 -2.23
N ARG A 146 -18.47 6.95 -2.98
CA ARG A 146 -18.48 6.46 -4.37
C ARG A 146 -18.92 5.00 -4.45
N GLU A 147 -18.47 4.17 -3.52
CA GLU A 147 -18.84 2.75 -3.51
C GLU A 147 -20.31 2.55 -3.14
N GLU A 148 -20.82 3.26 -2.15
CA GLU A 148 -22.24 3.25 -1.77
C GLU A 148 -23.14 3.67 -2.92
N ASN A 149 -22.76 4.75 -3.63
CA ASN A 149 -23.47 5.22 -4.82
C ASN A 149 -23.48 4.17 -5.94
N TYR A 150 -22.36 3.47 -6.16
CA TYR A 150 -22.29 2.39 -7.15
C TYR A 150 -23.23 1.23 -6.80
N ILE A 151 -23.28 0.83 -5.53
CA ILE A 151 -24.16 -0.24 -5.05
C ILE A 151 -25.63 0.17 -5.20
N SER A 152 -25.97 1.41 -4.84
CA SER A 152 -27.32 1.97 -5.00
C SER A 152 -27.76 1.98 -6.48
N ALA A 153 -26.88 2.45 -7.38
CA ALA A 153 -27.15 2.45 -8.81
C ALA A 153 -27.32 1.03 -9.39
N ALA A 154 -26.47 0.08 -8.96
CA ALA A 154 -26.56 -1.32 -9.40
C ALA A 154 -27.86 -2.00 -8.94
N ASN A 155 -28.38 -1.63 -7.77
CA ASN A 155 -29.66 -2.13 -7.26
C ASN A 155 -30.86 -1.48 -7.95
N SER A 156 -30.74 -0.21 -8.36
CA SER A 156 -31.81 0.49 -9.09
C SER A 156 -32.02 -0.02 -10.51
N VAL A 157 -31.01 -0.62 -11.14
CA VAL A 157 -31.08 -1.20 -12.51
C VAL A 157 -31.63 -2.64 -12.51
N ARG A 158 -31.75 -3.27 -11.33
CA ARG A 158 -32.26 -4.65 -11.16
C ARG A 158 -33.76 -4.73 -10.81
N LEU A 159 -34.48 -3.60 -10.80
CA LEU A 159 -35.94 -3.50 -10.67
C LEU A 159 -36.56 -3.16 -12.02
#